data_AF-A0ABD7X4H7-F1
#
_entry.id   AF-A0ABD7X4H7-F1
#
_cell.length_a   1.000
_cell.length_b   1.000
_cell.length_c   1.000
_cell.angle_alpha   90.00
_cell.angle_beta   90.00
_cell.angle_gamma   90.00
#
_symmetry.space_group_name_H-M   'P 1'
#
loop_
_entity.id
_entity.type
_entity.pdbx_description
1 polymer ?
#
loop_
_entity_poly.entity_id
_entity_poly.type
_entity_poly.pdbx_seq_one_letter_code
_entity_poly.pdbx_strand_id
1 'polypeptide(L)' 'MKHDTADFVNHLEEQEKALSSNDFHVYECIVCGCTFAVSQNFVDQSVIVCPSCWSDQNVLDKGAGTMMMKGE' A
#
# COMPACT_ATOMS: atom_id res chain seq x y z
N MET A 1 -37.26 16.61 -10.45
CA MET A 1 -35.87 16.13 -10.42
C MET A 1 -35.51 15.76 -8.98
N LYS A 2 -35.40 14.46 -8.66
CA LYS A 2 -34.91 13.96 -7.35
C LYS A 2 -34.20 12.61 -7.56
N HIS A 3 -33.24 12.53 -8.48
CA HIS A 3 -32.52 11.28 -8.77
C HIS A 3 -30.99 11.44 -8.81
N ASP A 4 -30.43 12.56 -8.37
CA ASP A 4 -28.99 12.81 -8.57
C ASP A 4 -28.11 12.53 -7.32
N THR A 5 -28.72 12.26 -6.15
CA THR A 5 -27.96 12.10 -4.91
C THR A 5 -27.47 10.68 -4.67
N ALA A 6 -28.14 9.66 -5.22
CA ALA A 6 -27.78 8.26 -5.03
C ALA A 6 -26.52 7.87 -5.81
N ASP A 7 -26.36 8.36 -7.05
CA ASP A 7 -25.18 8.10 -7.87
C ASP A 7 -23.89 8.71 -7.28
N PHE A 8 -24.00 9.87 -6.62
CA PHE A 8 -22.84 10.54 -6.04
C PHE A 8 -22.28 9.81 -4.80
N VAL A 9 -23.17 9.26 -3.97
CA VAL A 9 -22.78 8.52 -2.75
C VAL A 9 -22.13 7.18 -3.11
N ASN A 10 -22.67 6.48 -4.10
CA ASN A 10 -22.12 5.20 -4.56
C ASN A 10 -20.68 5.34 -5.09
N HIS A 11 -20.42 6.39 -5.87
CA HIS A 11 -19.07 6.63 -6.39
C HIS A 11 -18.06 7.04 -5.32
N LEU A 12 -18.51 7.69 -4.24
CA LEU A 12 -17.63 8.04 -3.12
C LEU A 12 -17.25 6.81 -2.30
N GLU A 13 -18.20 5.91 -2.02
CA GLU A 13 -17.93 4.63 -1.34
C GLU A 13 -17.01 3.71 -2.16
N GLU A 14 -17.16 3.67 -3.49
CA GLU A 14 -16.25 2.91 -4.36
C GLU A 14 -14.83 3.49 -4.34
N GLN A 15 -14.71 4.82 -4.29
CA GLN A 15 -13.42 5.51 -4.22
C GLN A 15 -12.76 5.33 -2.85
N GLU A 16 -13.52 5.41 -1.76
CA GLU A 16 -13.05 5.11 -0.40
C GLU A 16 -12.68 3.64 -0.23
N LYS A 17 -13.39 2.71 -0.86
CA LYS A 17 -13.06 1.27 -0.85
C LYS A 17 -11.81 0.95 -1.67
N ALA A 18 -11.58 1.67 -2.78
CA ALA A 18 -10.33 1.60 -3.53
C ALA A 18 -9.15 2.20 -2.73
N LEU A 19 -9.37 3.28 -1.98
CA LEU A 19 -8.39 3.87 -1.06
C LEU A 19 -8.19 3.05 0.23
N SER A 20 -9.18 2.25 0.62
CA SER A 20 -9.19 1.37 1.81
C SER A 20 -8.69 -0.04 1.51
N SER A 21 -8.43 -0.36 0.24
CA SER A 21 -7.60 -1.52 -0.11
C SER A 21 -6.20 -1.20 0.36
N ASN A 22 -5.94 -1.57 1.62
CA ASN A 22 -4.67 -1.55 2.33
C ASN A 22 -3.73 -2.60 1.70
N ASP A 23 -3.58 -2.51 0.38
CA ASP A 23 -2.77 -3.40 -0.43
C ASP A 23 -1.35 -2.89 -0.31
N PHE A 24 -0.56 -3.62 0.45
CA PHE A 24 0.86 -3.37 0.58
C PHE A 24 1.63 -4.45 -0.18
N HIS A 25 2.71 -4.04 -0.83
CA HIS A 25 3.76 -4.96 -1.22
C HIS A 25 4.81 -5.01 -0.11
N VAL A 26 5.13 -6.24 0.32
CA VAL A 26 6.08 -6.49 1.39
C VAL A 26 7.43 -6.78 0.77
N TYR A 27 8.46 -6.14 1.30
CA TYR A 27 9.84 -6.29 0.87
C TYR A 27 10.73 -6.65 2.07
N GLU A 28 11.79 -7.41 1.82
CA GLU A 28 12.82 -7.74 2.80
C GLU A 28 14.20 -7.34 2.29
N CYS A 29 14.97 -6.62 3.10
CA CYS A 29 16.37 -6.35 2.79
C CYS A 29 17.28 -7.48 3.30
N ILE A 30 18.03 -8.12 2.40
CA ILE A 30 18.93 -9.23 2.76
C ILE A 30 20.20 -8.80 3.50
N VAL A 31 20.55 -7.51 3.47
CA VAL A 31 21.75 -6.99 4.14
C VAL A 31 21.49 -6.74 5.61
N CYS A 32 20.39 -6.06 5.94
CA CYS A 32 20.06 -5.69 7.33
C CYS A 32 18.90 -6.50 7.92
N GLY A 33 18.24 -7.38 7.15
CA GLY A 33 17.09 -8.16 7.60
C GLY A 33 15.81 -7.34 7.81
N CYS A 34 15.78 -6.08 7.37
CA CYS A 34 14.63 -5.21 7.56
C CYS A 34 13.49 -5.63 6.62
N THR A 35 12.35 -6.03 7.20
CA THR A 35 11.10 -6.27 6.47
C THR A 35 10.22 -5.03 6.55
N PHE A 36 9.73 -4.54 5.41
CA PHE A 36 8.92 -3.33 5.33
C PHE A 36 7.85 -3.45 4.25
N ALA A 37 6.79 -2.66 4.38
CA ALA A 37 5.62 -2.69 3.51
C ALA A 37 5.48 -1.35 2.79
N VAL A 38 5.22 -1.38 1.49
CA VAL A 38 5.02 -0.19 0.65
C VAL A 38 3.60 -0.25 0.10
N SER A 39 2.86 0.84 0.25
CA SER A 39 1.48 0.89 -0.25
C SER A 39 1.49 0.85 -1.78
N GLN A 40 0.62 0.04 -2.36
CA GLN A 40 0.44 -0.02 -3.82
C GLN A 40 -0.28 1.20 -4.38
N ASN A 41 -0.82 2.07 -3.51
CA ASN A 41 -1.55 3.27 -3.88
C ASN A 41 -0.64 4.45 -4.31
N PHE A 42 0.68 4.26 -4.34
CA PHE A 42 1.61 5.28 -4.84
C PHE A 42 1.78 5.20 -6.35
N VAL A 43 1.67 6.37 -6.99
CA VAL A 43 1.72 6.56 -8.45
C VAL A 43 3.10 6.23 -9.04
N ASP A 44 4.17 6.28 -8.24
CA ASP A 44 5.52 5.95 -8.68
C ASP A 44 6.23 5.02 -7.70
N GLN A 45 6.46 3.78 -8.14
CA GLN A 45 7.21 2.74 -7.43
C GLN A 45 8.49 2.35 -8.20
N SER A 46 9.01 3.26 -9.03
CA SER A 46 10.18 2.98 -9.87
C SER A 46 11.44 2.61 -9.07
N VAL A 47 11.52 3.03 -7.80
CA VAL A 47 12.65 2.71 -6.91
C VAL A 47 12.14 2.36 -5.52
N ILE A 48 12.39 1.13 -5.08
CA ILE A 48 12.14 0.67 -3.71
C ILE A 48 13.46 0.61 -2.97
N VAL A 49 13.56 1.35 -1.86
CA VAL A 49 14.79 1.45 -1.07
C VAL A 49 14.53 0.92 0.33
N CYS A 50 15.49 0.15 0.88
CA CYS A 50 15.42 -0.26 2.28
C CYS A 50 15.46 0.98 3.20
N PRO A 51 14.49 1.16 4.13
CA PRO A 51 14.46 2.31 5.03
C PRO A 51 15.58 2.29 6.08
N SER A 52 16.23 1.14 6.28
CA SER A 52 17.30 0.98 7.27
C SER A 52 18.69 1.25 6.68
N CYS A 53 19.03 0.61 5.55
CA CYS A 53 20.36 0.73 4.94
C CYS A 53 20.40 1.62 3.68
N TRP A 54 19.25 2.16 3.27
CA TRP A 54 19.12 3.10 2.15
C TRP A 54 19.62 2.54 0.81
N SER A 55 19.62 1.21 0.69
CA SER A 55 20.02 0.49 -0.52
C SER A 55 18.79 -0.10 -1.21
N ASP A 56 18.74 0.02 -2.53
CA ASP A 56 17.77 -0.57 -3.45
C ASP A 56 18.25 -1.92 -4.02
N GLN A 57 19.57 -2.10 -4.15
CA GLN A 57 20.20 -3.29 -4.75
C GLN A 57 19.90 -4.61 -4.00
N ASN A 58 19.58 -4.53 -2.70
CA ASN A 58 19.49 -5.70 -1.82
C ASN A 58 18.08 -5.88 -1.24
N VAL A 59 17.07 -5.43 -1.96
CA VAL A 59 15.65 -5.53 -1.57
C VAL A 59 15.00 -6.67 -2.35
N LEU A 60 14.43 -7.64 -1.64
CA LEU A 60 13.67 -8.75 -2.21
C LEU A 60 12.17 -8.52 -2.03
N ASP A 61 11.41 -8.68 -3.10
CA ASP A 61 9.95 -8.74 -3.05
C ASP A 61 9.48 -10.04 -2.38
N LYS A 62 8.60 -9.92 -1.39
CA LYS A 62 7.95 -11.04 -0.67
C LYS A 62 6.50 -11.25 -1.09
N GLY A 63 5.95 -10.39 -1.94
CA GLY A 63 4.60 -10.45 -2.46
C GLY A 63 3.66 -9.43 -1.81
N ALA A 64 2.37 -9.58 -2.09
CA ALA A 64 1.34 -8.74 -1.52
C ALA A 64 0.98 -9.20 -0.10
N GLY A 65 0.67 -8.26 0.78
CA GLY A 65 0.26 -8.53 2.15
C GLY A 65 -0.65 -7.44 2.70
N THR A 66 -1.41 -7.79 3.74
CA THR A 66 -2.26 -6.84 4.47
C THR A 66 -1.61 -6.50 5.81
N MET A 67 -1.48 -5.22 6.11
CA MET A 67 -1.05 -4.77 7.42
C MET A 67 -2.26 -4.65 8.36
N MET A 68 -2.21 -5.34 9.51
CA MET A 68 -3.22 -5.20 10.55
C MET A 68 -2.64 -4.34 11.67
N MET A 69 -3.26 -3.20 11.96
CA MET A 69 -2.95 -2.47 13.19
C MET A 69 -3.43 -3.31 14.37
N LYS A 70 -2.52 -3.63 15.30
CA LYS A 70 -2.90 -4.24 16.56
C LYS A 70 -3.52 -3.13 17.41
N GLY A 71 -4.86 -3.13 17.52
CA GLY A 71 -5.56 -2.22 18.42
C GLY A 71 -5.04 -2.40 19.84
N GLU A 72 -4.69 -1.29 20.48
CA GLU A 72 -4.35 -1.20 21.91
C GLU A 72 -5.57 -1.44 22.80
#